data_AF-W1YBX6-F1
#
_entry.id   AF-W1YBX6-F1
#
_cell.length_a   1.000
_cell.length_b   1.000
_cell.length_c   1.000
_cell.angle_alpha   90.00
_cell.angle_beta   90.00
_cell.angle_gamma   90.00
#
_symmetry.space_group_name_H-M   'P 1'
#
loop_
_entity.id
_entity.type
_entity.pdbx_description
1 polymer ?
#
loop_
_entity_poly.entity_id
_entity_poly.type
_entity_poly.pdbx_seq_one_letter_code
_entity_poly.pdbx_strand_id
1 'polypeptide(L)' 'DYLPSPLDIPAIKGVNPDTDEEEERPASDEEPFAALAFKIMTDPFVGRLTFFRVYSGVLQSGSYVLNTSKGKRERI' A
#
# COMPACT_ATOMS: atom_id res chain seq x y z
N ASP A 1 17.52 -2.93 -19.74
CA ASP A 1 16.40 -2.46 -20.56
C ASP A 1 15.27 -3.49 -20.79
N TYR A 2 15.04 -4.43 -19.86
CA TYR A 2 13.98 -5.46 -20.03
C TYR A 2 12.99 -5.54 -18.87
N LEU A 3 13.23 -4.81 -17.78
CA LEU A 3 12.33 -4.84 -16.64
C LEU A 3 11.31 -3.70 -16.76
N PRO A 4 10.03 -3.98 -16.54
CA PRO A 4 8.98 -2.98 -16.67
C PRO A 4 9.06 -1.96 -15.54
N SER A 5 8.75 -0.71 -15.88
CA SER A 5 8.42 0.33 -14.91
C SER A 5 7.07 0.00 -14.24
N PRO A 6 6.82 0.45 -13.00
CA PRO A 6 5.47 0.39 -12.41
C PRO A 6 4.38 0.99 -13.29
N LEU A 7 4.71 1.98 -14.13
CA LEU A 7 3.77 2.62 -15.09
C LEU A 7 3.49 1.75 -16.33
N ASP A 8 4.36 0.78 -16.63
CA ASP A 8 4.22 -0.11 -17.79
C ASP A 8 3.31 -1.31 -17.49
N ILE A 9 2.88 -1.46 -16.23
CA ILE A 9 2.05 -2.57 -15.76
C ILE A 9 0.63 -2.05 -15.52
N PRO A 10 -0.41 -2.83 -15.87
CA PRO A 10 -1.80 -2.45 -15.57
C PRO A 10 -2.02 -2.11 -14.09
N ALA A 11 -2.95 -1.19 -13.84
CA ALA A 11 -3.38 -0.81 -12.50
C ALA A 11 -3.81 -2.05 -11.69
N ILE A 12 -3.50 -2.05 -10.39
CA ILE A 12 -3.90 -3.16 -9.53
C ILE A 12 -5.39 -3.04 -9.21
N LYS A 13 -6.09 -4.17 -9.17
CA LYS A 13 -7.48 -4.23 -8.73
C LYS A 13 -7.56 -4.50 -7.23
N GLY A 14 -8.47 -3.82 -6.56
CA GLY A 14 -8.83 -4.06 -5.17
C GLY A 14 -10.34 -4.04 -5.00
N VAL A 15 -10.82 -4.53 -3.86
CA VAL A 15 -12.23 -4.45 -3.48
C VAL A 15 -12.40 -3.32 -2.47
N ASN A 16 -13.34 -2.42 -2.70
CA ASN A 16 -13.65 -1.35 -1.77
C ASN A 16 -14.32 -1.95 -0.51
N PRO A 17 -13.76 -1.73 0.70
CA PRO A 17 -14.28 -2.34 1.93
C PRO A 17 -15.67 -1.81 2.34
N ASP A 18 -16.11 -0.67 1.83
CA ASP A 18 -17.39 -0.04 2.15
C ASP A 18 -18.51 -0.41 1.16
N THR A 19 -18.18 -0.57 -0.13
CA THR A 19 -19.16 -0.83 -1.20
C THR A 19 -19.11 -2.26 -1.76
N ASP A 20 -18.06 -3.03 -1.48
CA ASP A 20 -17.78 -4.36 -2.03
C ASP A 20 -17.60 -4.37 -3.57
N GLU A 21 -17.41 -3.19 -4.17
CA GLU A 21 -17.18 -3.03 -5.60
C GLU A 21 -15.69 -3.16 -5.95
N GLU A 22 -15.39 -3.68 -7.16
CA GLU A 22 -14.03 -3.68 -7.70
C GLU A 22 -13.61 -2.27 -8.11
N GLU A 23 -12.44 -1.84 -7.62
CA GLU A 23 -11.81 -0.58 -7.98
C GLU A 23 -10.39 -0.80 -8.49
N GLU A 24 -9.96 0.04 -9.42
CA GLU A 24 -8.58 0.07 -9.90
C GLU A 24 -7.76 1.12 -9.14
N ARG A 25 -6.47 0.83 -8.92
CA ARG A 25 -5.52 1.74 -8.29
C ARG A 25 -4.37 2.04 -9.27
N PRO A 26 -4.45 3.16 -10.01
CA PRO A 26 -3.40 3.60 -10.92
C PRO A 26 -2.11 3.92 -10.16
N ALA A 27 -0.97 3.66 -10.80
CA ALA A 27 0.34 4.02 -10.28
C ALA A 27 0.60 5.53 -10.45
N SER A 28 -0.02 6.33 -9.58
CA SER A 28 0.12 7.79 -9.54
C SER A 28 0.23 8.29 -8.10
N ASP A 29 1.04 9.32 -7.90
CA ASP A 29 1.26 9.96 -6.59
C ASP A 29 0.08 10.84 -6.15
N GLU A 30 -0.79 11.25 -7.09
CA GLU A 30 -1.97 12.08 -6.83
C GLU A 30 -3.20 11.28 -6.38
N GLU A 31 -3.15 9.95 -6.53
CA GLU A 31 -4.23 9.05 -6.17
C GLU A 31 -4.29 8.79 -4.65
N PRO A 32 -5.43 8.33 -4.11
CA PRO A 32 -5.52 7.90 -2.72
C PRO A 32 -4.47 6.83 -2.38
N PHE A 33 -3.87 6.95 -1.19
CA PHE A 33 -2.83 6.02 -0.76
C PHE A 33 -3.34 4.58 -0.66
N ALA A 34 -2.72 3.67 -1.41
CA ALA A 34 -2.95 2.24 -1.32
C ALA A 34 -1.63 1.47 -1.35
N ALA A 35 -1.45 0.55 -0.41
CA ALA A 35 -0.25 -0.27 -0.30
C ALA A 35 -0.56 -1.68 0.22
N LEU A 36 0.29 -2.64 -0.15
CA LEU A 36 0.23 -4.02 0.33
C LEU A 36 1.47 -4.37 1.13
N ALA A 37 1.26 -4.73 2.40
CA ALA A 37 2.30 -5.32 3.24
C ALA A 37 2.52 -6.79 2.87
N PHE A 38 3.73 -7.14 2.45
CA PHE A 38 4.06 -8.50 1.97
C PHE A 38 5.07 -9.23 2.85
N LYS A 39 5.80 -8.52 3.72
CA LYS A 39 6.78 -9.15 4.62
C LYS A 39 6.82 -8.42 5.95
N ILE A 40 6.77 -9.18 7.03
CA ILE A 40 6.95 -8.69 8.40
C ILE A 40 8.22 -9.31 8.94
N MET A 41 9.10 -8.50 9.49
CA MET A 41 10.38 -8.93 10.05
C MET A 41 10.57 -8.29 11.43
N THR A 42 11.12 -9.06 12.36
CA THR A 42 11.51 -8.55 13.67
C THR A 42 13.01 -8.28 13.65
N ASP A 43 13.38 -7.01 13.72
CA ASP A 43 14.75 -6.55 13.82
C ASP A 43 15.12 -6.27 15.30
N PRO A 44 16.29 -6.71 15.77
CA PRO A 44 16.69 -6.57 17.17
C PRO A 44 16.93 -5.12 17.63
N PHE A 45 17.10 -4.16 16.72
CA PHE A 45 17.38 -2.75 17.04
C PHE A 45 16.17 -1.84 16.87
N VAL A 46 15.41 -2.02 15.78
CA VAL A 46 14.27 -1.15 15.42
C VAL A 46 12.91 -1.79 15.67
N GLY A 47 12.86 -3.05 16.12
CA GLY A 47 11.62 -3.75 16.42
C GLY A 47 10.95 -4.32 15.17
N ARG A 48 9.63 -4.11 15.01
CA ARG A 48 8.86 -4.73 13.91
C ARG A 48 8.95 -3.89 12.63
N LEU A 49 9.62 -4.42 11.62
CA LEU A 49 9.67 -3.88 10.27
C LEU A 49 8.57 -4.51 9.39
N THR A 50 7.75 -3.66 8.78
CA THR A 50 6.76 -4.07 7.80
C THR A 50 7.21 -3.59 6.43
N PHE A 51 7.55 -4.51 5.55
CA PHE A 51 7.81 -4.21 4.15
C PHE A 51 6.49 -4.21 3.39
N PHE A 52 6.27 -3.13 2.64
CA PHE A 52 5.10 -2.96 1.82
C PHE A 52 5.49 -2.39 0.45
N ARG A 53 4.62 -2.62 -0.52
CA ARG A 53 4.67 -2.01 -1.84
C ARG A 53 3.55 -1.00 -1.94
N VAL A 54 3.88 0.24 -2.32
CA VAL A 54 2.90 1.27 -2.65
C VAL A 54 2.43 1.04 -4.09
N TYR A 55 1.12 1.10 -4.29
CA TYR A 55 0.48 1.00 -5.60
C TYR A 55 -0.02 2.36 -6.08
N SER A 56 -0.53 3.19 -5.19
CA SER A 56 -1.04 4.52 -5.49
C SER A 56 -0.82 5.46 -4.29
N GLY A 57 -0.70 6.76 -4.58
CA GLY A 57 -0.51 7.82 -3.59
C GLY A 57 0.85 7.81 -2.90
N VAL A 58 0.97 8.63 -1.86
CA VAL A 58 2.23 8.85 -1.13
C VAL A 58 2.03 8.56 0.35
N LEU A 59 2.99 7.84 0.95
CA LEU A 59 3.06 7.67 2.40
C LEU A 59 3.97 8.71 3.05
N GLN A 60 3.42 9.49 3.98
CA GLN A 60 4.19 10.46 4.76
C GLN A 60 4.61 9.87 6.11
N SER A 61 5.84 10.17 6.53
CA SER A 61 6.35 9.80 7.84
C SER A 61 5.53 10.44 8.97
N GLY A 62 5.20 9.69 10.03
CA GLY A 62 4.40 10.17 11.15
C GLY A 62 2.88 10.18 10.90
N SER A 63 2.42 9.71 9.74
CA SER A 63 1.00 9.68 9.38
C SER A 63 0.27 8.47 9.95
N TYR A 64 -1.06 8.48 9.84
CA TYR A 64 -1.92 7.35 10.19
C TYR A 64 -2.50 6.75 8.92
N VAL A 65 -2.43 5.43 8.81
CA VAL A 65 -2.99 4.67 7.69
C VAL A 65 -4.05 3.70 8.19
N LEU A 66 -5.04 3.39 7.34
CA LEU A 66 -6.06 2.39 7.65
C LEU A 66 -5.63 1.03 7.11
N ASN A 67 -5.52 0.04 8.00
CA ASN A 67 -5.43 -1.37 7.61
C ASN A 67 -6.84 -1.88 7.31
N THR A 68 -7.22 -1.89 6.04
CA THR A 68 -8.56 -2.27 5.57
C THR A 68 -8.90 -3.72 5.92
N SER A 69 -7.95 -4.65 5.84
CA SER A 69 -8.17 -6.06 6.19
C SER A 69 -8.46 -6.30 7.69
N LYS A 70 -8.06 -5.36 8.56
CA LYS A 70 -8.25 -5.47 10.02
C LYS A 70 -9.17 -4.41 10.61
N GLY A 71 -9.61 -3.43 9.81
CA GLY A 71 -10.37 -2.27 10.27
C GLY A 71 -9.65 -1.42 11.32
N LYS A 72 -8.30 -1.43 11.35
CA LYS A 72 -7.50 -0.74 12.38
C LYS A 72 -6.65 0.37 11.77
N ARG A 73 -6.56 1.50 12.47
CA ARG A 73 -5.62 2.57 12.13
C ARG A 73 -4.24 2.22 12.69
N GLU A 74 -3.22 2.27 11.83
CA GLU A 74 -1.81 2.07 12.18
C GLU A 74 -1.05 3.39 12.04
N ARG A 75 -0.08 3.63 12.93
CA ARG A 75 0.80 4.79 12.87
C ARG A 75 2.11 4.41 12.19
N ILE A 76 2.55 5.24 11.25
CA ILE A 76 3.83 5.12 10.54
C ILE A 76 4.90 5.96 11.24
#